data_AF-A0A6V7GXM6-F1
#
_entry.id   AF-A0A6V7GXM6-F1
#
_cell.length_a   1.000
_cell.length_b   1.000
_cell.length_c   1.000
_cell.angle_alpha   90.00
_cell.angle_beta   90.00
_cell.angle_gamma   90.00
#
_symmetry.space_group_name_H-M   'P 1'
#
loop_
_entity.id
_entity.type
_entity.pdbx_description
1 polymer ?
#
loop_
_entity_poly.entity_id
_entity_poly.type
_entity_poly.pdbx_seq_one_letter_code
_entity_poly.pdbx_strand_id
1 'polypeptide(L)'
;ELGDYDPKIHEGNYISEHKLLLKQTEAIEEKAMKLHQTELKGFTPEQAETHFLRLASQLDTYAVDPHPVKDQKSAQLYLGINHCGILTFQGSRKTHHFRWPEVQKINYEGKMFIVHLTISE
;
A
#
# COMPACT_ATOMS: atom_id res chain seq x y z
N GLU A 1 -10.20 12.90 11.92
CA GLU A 1 -11.56 12.61 12.42
C GLU A 1 -11.78 13.07 13.85
N LEU A 2 -10.90 12.72 14.79
CA LEU A 2 -11.04 13.08 16.21
C LEU A 2 -10.46 14.45 16.62
N GLY A 3 -9.73 15.11 15.71
CA GLY A 3 -9.00 16.34 16.04
C GLY A 3 -7.74 16.06 16.85
N ASP A 4 -7.36 16.99 17.72
CA ASP A 4 -6.22 16.82 18.63
C ASP A 4 -6.58 15.93 19.82
N TYR A 5 -5.59 15.21 20.35
CA TYR A 5 -5.76 14.43 21.56
C TYR A 5 -6.10 15.32 22.78
N ASP A 6 -7.33 15.16 23.30
CA ASP A 6 -7.77 15.62 24.62
C ASP A 6 -7.87 14.45 25.63
N PRO A 7 -7.10 14.45 26.74
CA PRO A 7 -7.17 13.40 27.77
C PRO A 7 -8.51 13.28 28.50
N LYS A 8 -9.41 14.27 28.42
CA LYS A 8 -10.75 14.22 29.02
C LYS A 8 -11.78 13.52 28.14
N ILE A 9 -11.53 13.47 26.84
CA ILE A 9 -12.44 12.90 25.83
C ILE A 9 -11.92 11.54 25.39
N HIS A 10 -10.61 11.44 25.19
CA HIS A 10 -9.93 10.25 24.69
C HIS A 10 -9.44 9.37 25.85
N GLU A 11 -10.39 8.88 26.64
CA GLU A 11 -10.12 7.95 27.74
C GLU A 11 -10.07 6.49 27.25
N GLY A 12 -9.28 5.65 27.93
CA GLY A 12 -9.16 4.23 27.60
C GLY A 12 -8.64 3.96 26.18
N ASN A 13 -9.14 2.90 25.55
CA ASN A 13 -8.79 2.52 24.17
C ASN A 13 -9.84 3.02 23.17
N TYR A 14 -9.97 4.34 23.08
CA TYR A 14 -10.92 4.99 22.17
C TYR A 14 -10.70 4.66 20.69
N ILE A 15 -9.51 4.19 20.30
CA ILE A 15 -9.22 3.76 18.92
C ILE A 15 -9.92 2.45 18.56
N SER A 16 -10.23 1.59 19.53
CA SER A 16 -10.92 0.31 19.28
C SER A 16 -12.33 0.47 18.67
N GLU A 17 -12.96 1.63 18.87
CA GLU A 17 -14.26 1.96 18.26
C GLU A 17 -14.12 2.27 16.76
N HIS A 18 -12.91 2.60 16.30
CA HIS A 18 -12.61 2.90 14.91
C HIS A 18 -12.00 1.67 14.22
N LYS A 19 -12.66 1.18 13.15
CA LYS A 19 -12.15 0.08 12.32
C LYS A 19 -11.13 0.60 11.31
N LEU A 20 -9.87 0.71 11.74
CA LEU A 20 -8.77 1.21 10.90
C LEU A 20 -8.21 0.13 9.97
N LEU A 21 -8.16 -1.12 10.44
CA LEU A 21 -7.55 -2.25 9.71
C LEU A 21 -8.44 -3.49 9.73
N LEU A 22 -8.30 -4.34 8.71
CA LEU A 22 -8.98 -5.65 8.64
C LEU A 22 -8.59 -6.58 9.80
N LYS A 23 -7.33 -6.52 10.22
CA LYS A 23 -6.80 -7.26 11.39
C LYS A 23 -6.25 -6.25 12.39
N GLN A 24 -7.14 -5.67 13.16
CA GLN A 24 -6.81 -4.74 14.23
C GLN A 24 -6.53 -5.53 15.51
N THR A 25 -5.40 -5.25 16.15
CA THR A 25 -4.98 -5.88 17.41
C THR A 25 -4.70 -4.79 18.44
N GLU A 26 -4.78 -5.11 19.73
CA GLU A 26 -4.52 -4.15 20.82
C GLU A 26 -3.15 -3.48 20.67
N ALA A 27 -2.11 -4.23 20.29
CA ALA A 27 -0.77 -3.67 20.05
C ALA A 27 -0.73 -2.62 18.91
N ILE A 28 -1.57 -2.77 17.88
CA ILE A 28 -1.71 -1.78 16.81
C ILE A 28 -2.48 -0.56 17.30
N GLU A 29 -3.54 -0.77 18.09
CA GLU A 29 -4.36 0.30 18.66
C GLU A 29 -3.56 1.17 19.64
N GLU A 30 -2.78 0.56 20.52
CA GLU A 30 -1.85 1.26 21.41
C GLU A 30 -0.84 2.11 20.63
N LYS A 31 -0.31 1.55 19.54
CA LYS A 31 0.60 2.30 18.66
C LYS A 31 -0.10 3.47 17.98
N ALA A 32 -1.33 3.27 17.50
CA ALA A 32 -2.13 4.32 16.89
C ALA A 32 -2.47 5.44 17.88
N MET A 33 -2.87 5.10 19.11
CA MET A 33 -3.09 6.07 20.20
C MET A 33 -1.83 6.87 20.50
N LYS A 34 -0.68 6.20 20.61
CA LYS A 34 0.60 6.86 20.85
C LYS A 34 0.91 7.88 19.75
N LEU A 35 0.79 7.49 18.49
CA LEU A 35 1.00 8.39 17.34
C LEU A 35 0.04 9.59 17.36
N HIS A 36 -1.23 9.35 17.67
CA HIS A 36 -2.23 10.42 17.80
C HIS A 36 -1.87 11.42 18.90
N GLN A 37 -1.37 10.95 20.04
CA GLN A 37 -0.96 11.79 21.18
C GLN A 37 0.32 12.58 20.92
N THR A 38 1.29 12.01 20.19
CA THR A 38 2.63 12.59 20.07
C THR A 38 2.89 13.26 18.73
N GLU A 39 2.63 12.57 17.62
CA GLU A 39 3.10 12.96 16.28
C GLU A 39 2.06 13.74 15.48
N LEU A 40 0.78 13.55 15.78
CA LEU A 40 -0.34 14.16 15.04
C LEU A 40 -0.92 15.40 15.72
N LYS A 41 -0.34 15.84 16.84
CA LYS A 41 -0.82 17.01 17.59
C LYS A 41 -0.66 18.29 16.77
N GLY A 42 -1.74 19.07 16.68
CA GLY A 42 -1.81 20.33 15.95
C GLY A 42 -2.02 20.15 14.44
N PHE A 43 -2.28 18.94 13.96
CA PHE A 43 -2.62 18.73 12.56
C PHE A 43 -4.03 19.23 12.29
N THR A 44 -4.19 20.07 11.27
CA THR A 44 -5.52 20.33 10.73
C THR A 44 -6.04 19.09 9.98
N PRO A 45 -7.36 18.94 9.79
CA PRO A 45 -7.92 17.85 9.01
C PRO A 45 -7.29 17.71 7.62
N GLU A 46 -7.04 18.83 6.94
CA GLU A 46 -6.42 18.85 5.61
C GLU A 46 -4.96 18.37 5.64
N GLN A 47 -4.22 18.74 6.69
CA GLN A 47 -2.83 18.28 6.87
C GLN A 47 -2.79 16.78 7.17
N ALA A 48 -3.70 16.27 7.99
CA ALA A 48 -3.83 14.85 8.29
C ALA A 48 -4.15 14.04 7.03
N GLU A 49 -5.09 14.51 6.22
CA GLU A 49 -5.46 13.85 4.95
C GLU A 49 -4.30 13.87 3.95
N THR A 50 -3.65 15.01 3.77
CA THR A 50 -2.49 15.12 2.87
C THR A 50 -1.34 14.22 3.33
N HIS A 51 -1.10 14.17 4.64
CA HIS A 51 -0.08 13.29 5.22
C HIS A 51 -0.40 11.82 4.99
N PHE A 52 -1.66 11.42 5.21
CA PHE A 52 -2.14 10.07 4.97
C PHE A 52 -1.95 9.67 3.50
N LEU A 53 -2.41 10.49 2.55
CA LEU A 53 -2.28 10.22 1.12
C LEU A 53 -0.81 10.08 0.69
N ARG A 54 0.08 10.92 1.22
CA ARG A 54 1.51 10.84 0.95
C ARG A 54 2.14 9.53 1.43
N LEU A 55 1.73 9.04 2.60
CA LEU A 55 2.21 7.74 3.11
C LEU A 55 1.62 6.59 2.30
N ALA A 56 0.31 6.64 2.03
CA ALA A 56 -0.38 5.62 1.26
C ALA A 56 0.21 5.48 -0.15
N SER A 57 0.48 6.60 -0.84
CA SER A 57 1.01 6.59 -2.20
C SER A 57 2.41 5.98 -2.34
N GLN A 58 3.15 5.83 -1.23
CA GLN A 58 4.47 5.20 -1.21
C GLN A 58 4.41 3.67 -1.09
N LEU A 59 3.25 3.10 -0.77
CA LEU A 59 3.09 1.66 -0.65
C LEU A 59 3.00 1.00 -2.04
N ASP A 60 3.74 -0.09 -2.25
CA ASP A 60 3.78 -0.80 -3.54
C ASP A 60 2.39 -1.27 -4.02
N THR A 61 1.48 -1.55 -3.08
CA THR A 61 0.12 -2.02 -3.34
C THR A 61 -0.91 -0.90 -3.44
N TYR A 62 -0.49 0.37 -3.34
CA TYR A 62 -1.39 1.51 -3.47
C TYR A 62 -1.92 1.60 -4.90
N ALA A 63 -3.24 1.64 -5.02
CA ALA A 63 -3.96 1.68 -6.30
C ALA A 63 -3.59 0.54 -7.26
N VAL A 64 -3.17 -0.62 -6.73
CA VAL A 64 -2.89 -1.82 -7.51
C VAL A 64 -4.09 -2.76 -7.47
N ASP A 65 -4.59 -3.13 -8.65
CA ASP A 65 -5.53 -4.24 -8.81
C ASP A 65 -4.77 -5.54 -9.14
N PRO A 66 -4.68 -6.51 -8.21
CA PRO A 66 -3.85 -7.71 -8.39
C PRO A 66 -4.50 -8.69 -9.37
N HIS A 67 -3.84 -8.93 -10.50
CA HIS A 67 -4.26 -9.87 -11.52
C HIS A 67 -3.57 -11.23 -11.36
N PRO A 68 -4.29 -12.33 -11.08
CA PRO A 68 -3.67 -13.65 -10.93
C PRO A 68 -3.15 -14.18 -12.27
N VAL A 69 -1.87 -14.54 -12.31
CA VAL A 69 -1.18 -15.09 -13.50
C VAL A 69 -0.28 -16.26 -13.10
N LYS A 70 0.31 -16.94 -14.09
CA LYS A 70 1.30 -18.00 -13.89
C LYS A 70 2.60 -17.64 -14.57
N ASP A 71 3.73 -17.96 -13.94
CA ASP A 71 5.03 -17.87 -14.59
C ASP A 71 5.25 -19.05 -15.56
N GLN A 72 6.41 -19.06 -16.23
CA GLN A 72 6.82 -20.14 -17.12
C GLN A 72 6.98 -21.50 -16.41
N LYS A 73 7.14 -21.51 -15.08
CA LYS A 73 7.23 -22.71 -14.24
C LYS A 73 5.86 -23.12 -13.66
N SER A 74 4.77 -22.50 -14.13
CA SER A 74 3.40 -22.70 -13.63
C SER A 74 3.16 -22.30 -12.17
N ALA A 75 4.08 -21.56 -11.55
CA ALA A 75 3.88 -20.98 -10.23
C ALA A 75 2.88 -19.83 -10.31
N GLN A 76 1.91 -19.82 -9.39
CA GLN A 76 0.93 -18.74 -9.31
C GLN A 76 1.57 -17.48 -8.72
N LEU A 77 1.31 -16.35 -9.37
CA LEU A 77 1.73 -15.02 -8.93
C LEU A 77 0.65 -14.00 -9.25
N TYR A 78 0.74 -12.82 -8.64
CA TYR A 78 -0.12 -11.69 -8.94
C TYR A 78 0.68 -10.64 -9.69
N LEU A 79 0.13 -10.18 -10.80
CA LEU A 79 0.61 -9.03 -11.55
C LEU A 79 -0.11 -7.79 -11.05
N GLY A 80 0.64 -6.76 -10.67
CA GLY A 80 0.11 -5.45 -10.31
C GLY A 80 0.64 -4.38 -11.24
N ILE A 81 -0.15 -3.35 -11.52
CA ILE A 81 0.30 -2.21 -12.33
C ILE A 81 0.01 -0.94 -11.52
N ASN A 82 0.99 -0.06 -11.39
CA ASN A 82 0.82 1.25 -10.76
C ASN A 82 1.58 2.35 -11.51
N HIS A 83 1.58 3.56 -10.94
CA HIS A 83 2.25 4.72 -11.53
C HIS A 83 3.79 4.58 -11.63
N CYS A 84 4.42 3.65 -10.89
CA CYS A 84 5.85 3.40 -10.97
C CYS A 84 6.23 2.34 -12.02
N GLY A 85 5.35 1.37 -12.28
CA GLY A 85 5.63 0.27 -13.19
C GLY A 85 4.72 -0.93 -13.06
N ILE A 86 5.22 -2.07 -13.56
CA ILE A 86 4.60 -3.38 -13.46
C ILE A 86 5.28 -4.16 -12.33
N LEU A 87 4.51 -4.67 -11.39
CA LEU A 87 4.96 -5.40 -10.21
C LEU A 87 4.50 -6.84 -10.28
N THR A 88 5.28 -7.75 -9.72
CA THR A 88 4.84 -9.12 -9.48
C THR A 88 4.94 -9.46 -8.00
N PHE A 89 3.98 -10.25 -7.53
CA PHE A 89 3.88 -10.67 -6.14
C PHE A 89 3.67 -12.18 -6.06
N GLN A 90 4.37 -12.82 -5.14
CA GLN A 90 4.11 -14.20 -4.74
C GLN A 90 3.63 -14.20 -3.29
N GLY A 91 2.34 -14.47 -3.08
CA GLY A 91 1.70 -14.19 -1.79
C GLY A 91 1.74 -12.69 -1.49
N SER A 92 2.22 -12.32 -0.30
CA SER A 92 2.39 -10.91 0.12
C SER A 92 3.76 -10.32 -0.21
N ARG A 93 4.65 -11.09 -0.87
CA ARG A 93 6.01 -10.66 -1.16
C ARG A 93 6.14 -10.16 -2.59
N LYS A 94 6.60 -8.92 -2.75
CA LYS A 94 7.04 -8.37 -4.05
C LYS A 94 8.24 -9.16 -4.57
N THR A 95 8.14 -9.68 -5.79
CA THR A 95 9.21 -10.46 -6.45
C THR A 95 9.93 -9.65 -7.50
N HIS A 96 9.22 -8.97 -8.40
CA HIS A 96 9.82 -8.06 -9.39
C HIS A 96 9.11 -6.71 -9.47
N HIS A 97 9.84 -5.71 -9.94
CA HIS A 97 9.34 -4.38 -10.25
C HIS A 97 10.00 -3.89 -11.54
N PHE A 98 9.24 -3.85 -12.63
CA PHE A 98 9.65 -3.36 -13.94
C PHE A 98 9.17 -1.93 -14.08
N ARG A 99 10.06 -0.95 -13.91
CA ARG A 99 9.70 0.46 -13.93
C ARG A 99 9.36 0.90 -15.35
N TRP A 100 8.48 1.89 -15.49
CA TRP A 100 8.08 2.37 -16.83
C TRP A 100 9.24 2.72 -17.77
N PRO A 101 10.34 3.36 -17.34
CA PRO A 101 11.49 3.61 -18.22
C PRO A 101 12.18 2.35 -18.75
N GLU A 102 12.03 1.22 -18.06
CA GLU A 102 12.59 -0.08 -18.43
C GLU A 102 11.64 -0.85 -19.37
N VAL A 103 10.36 -0.49 -19.44
CA VAL A 103 9.35 -1.17 -20.26
C VAL A 103 9.31 -0.56 -21.66
N GLN A 104 9.81 -1.30 -22.64
CA GLN A 104 9.83 -0.86 -24.04
C GLN A 104 8.49 -1.12 -24.75
N LYS A 105 7.90 -2.30 -24.51
CA LYS A 105 6.67 -2.74 -25.17
C LYS A 105 5.93 -3.74 -24.29
N ILE A 106 4.61 -3.66 -24.30
CA ILE A 106 3.72 -4.65 -23.70
C ILE A 106 2.94 -5.32 -24.84
N ASN A 107 2.84 -6.65 -24.81
CA ASN A 107 2.13 -7.43 -25.81
C ASN A 107 1.37 -8.59 -25.17
N TYR A 108 0.47 -9.21 -25.92
CA TYR A 108 -0.19 -10.44 -25.50
C TYR A 108 -0.36 -11.42 -26.67
N GLU A 109 -0.30 -12.71 -26.36
CA GLU A 109 -0.57 -13.78 -27.32
C GLU A 109 -1.37 -14.89 -26.62
N GLY A 110 -2.64 -15.07 -27.03
CA GLY A 110 -3.56 -15.97 -26.35
C GLY A 110 -3.72 -15.62 -24.87
N LYS A 111 -3.20 -16.48 -23.98
CA LYS A 111 -3.23 -16.28 -22.52
C LYS A 111 -1.88 -15.79 -21.95
N MET A 112 -0.91 -15.50 -22.80
CA MET A 112 0.43 -15.07 -22.40
C MET A 112 0.51 -13.55 -22.44
N PHE A 113 0.85 -12.94 -21.30
CA PHE A 113 1.18 -11.52 -21.18
C PHE A 113 2.69 -11.36 -21.27
N ILE A 114 3.16 -10.48 -22.17
CA ILE A 114 4.58 -10.34 -22.51
C ILE A 114 5.01 -8.89 -22.26
N VAL A 115 6.05 -8.71 -21.45
CA VAL A 115 6.68 -7.41 -21.20
C VAL A 115 8.09 -7.44 -21.80
N HIS A 116 8.34 -6.58 -22.78
CA HIS A 116 9.67 -6.38 -23.35
C HIS A 116 10.38 -5.29 -22.56
N LEU A 117 11.56 -5.62 -22.03
CA LEU A 117 12.37 -4.72 -21.22
C LEU A 117 13.57 -4.22 -22.02
N THR A 118 13.93 -2.96 -21.81
CA THR A 118 15.22 -2.42 -22.23
C THR A 118 16.26 -2.83 -21.20
N ILE A 119 17.23 -3.65 -21.61
CA ILE A 119 18.43 -3.90 -20.80
C ILE A 119 19.42 -2.82 -21.19
N SER A 120 19.57 -1.80 -20.34
CA SER A 120 20.72 -0.90 -20.42
C SER A 120 21.93 -1.67 -19.89
N GLU A 121 22.91 -1.93 -20.76
CA GLU A 121 24.26 -2.38 -20.33
C GLU A 121 24.96 -1.31 -19.47
#